data_AF-A0A6B0SI75-F1
#
_entry.id   AF-A0A6B0SI75-F1
#
_cell.length_a   1.000
_cell.length_b   1.000
_cell.length_c   1.000
_cell.angle_alpha   90.00
_cell.angle_beta   90.00
_cell.angle_gamma   90.00
#
_symmetry.space_group_name_H-M   'P 1'
#
loop_
_entity.id
_entity.type
_entity.pdbx_description
1 polymer ?
#
loop_
_entity_poly.entity_id
_entity_poly.type
_entity_poly.pdbx_seq_one_letter_code
_entity_poly.pdbx_strand_id
1 'polypeptide(L)'
;MQEIWDDDGLAASFVDAFEAWAAANGGEVEEQTGGTLFCEFPPSDDQIRMRVGLYEAGGRHRLRFDTVREEIELKLLTHFETTDSKLILQSDKASRTFFLDVQAGEWRVEKRPVANVS
;
A
#
# COMPACT_ATOMS: atom_id res chain seq x y z
N MET A 1 5.52 -2.41 -12.65
CA MET A 1 4.40 -2.72 -11.74
C MET A 1 3.86 -4.13 -11.97
N GLN A 2 3.58 -4.86 -10.90
CA GLN A 2 3.06 -6.23 -10.85
C GLN A 2 1.65 -6.25 -10.22
N GLU A 3 0.88 -7.33 -10.35
CA GLU A 3 -0.45 -7.44 -9.75
C GLU A 3 -0.38 -7.64 -8.23
N ILE A 4 -1.33 -7.02 -7.51
CA ILE A 4 -1.46 -7.17 -6.05
C ILE A 4 -2.32 -8.39 -5.69
N TRP A 5 -3.25 -8.76 -6.57
CA TRP A 5 -4.29 -9.74 -6.30
C TRP A 5 -4.25 -10.85 -7.34
N ASP A 6 -4.41 -12.07 -6.87
CA ASP A 6 -4.69 -13.27 -7.66
C ASP A 6 -6.18 -13.64 -7.50
N ASP A 7 -6.62 -14.71 -8.18
CA ASP A 7 -8.02 -15.19 -8.11
C ASP A 7 -8.48 -15.57 -6.69
N ASP A 8 -7.54 -15.96 -5.82
CA ASP A 8 -7.80 -16.46 -4.46
C ASP A 8 -7.41 -15.47 -3.34
N GLY A 9 -7.00 -14.24 -3.66
CA GLY A 9 -6.63 -13.23 -2.67
C GLY A 9 -5.39 -12.42 -3.04
N LEU A 10 -4.51 -12.15 -2.07
CA LEU A 10 -3.25 -11.45 -2.32
C LEU A 10 -2.30 -12.34 -3.11
N ALA A 11 -1.71 -11.77 -4.16
CA ALA A 11 -0.73 -12.48 -4.97
C ALA A 11 0.53 -12.78 -4.16
N ALA A 12 1.06 -14.00 -4.27
CA ALA A 12 2.26 -14.40 -3.51
C ALA A 12 3.46 -13.48 -3.80
N SER A 13 3.63 -13.08 -5.07
CA SER A 13 4.67 -12.13 -5.48
C SER A 13 4.53 -10.76 -4.83
N PHE A 14 3.30 -10.32 -4.57
CA PHE A 14 3.04 -9.09 -3.84
C PHE A 14 3.39 -9.23 -2.37
N VAL A 15 2.92 -10.29 -1.72
CA VAL A 15 3.19 -10.57 -0.31
C VAL A 15 4.69 -10.63 -0.06
N ASP A 16 5.43 -11.43 -0.84
CA ASP A 16 6.89 -11.57 -0.69
C ASP A 16 7.62 -10.22 -0.87
N ALA A 17 7.25 -9.46 -1.91
CA ALA A 17 7.88 -8.17 -2.19
C ALA A 17 7.55 -7.10 -1.14
N PHE A 18 6.31 -7.10 -0.63
CA PHE A 18 5.87 -6.18 0.42
C PHE A 18 6.55 -6.50 1.74
N GLU A 19 6.62 -7.78 2.14
CA GLU A 19 7.28 -8.19 3.38
C GLU A 19 8.78 -7.89 3.36
N ALA A 20 9.44 -8.17 2.23
CA ALA A 20 10.86 -7.84 2.05
C ALA A 20 11.09 -6.32 2.14
N TRP A 21 10.24 -5.53 1.49
CA TRP A 21 10.28 -4.07 1.55
C TRP A 21 10.01 -3.54 2.97
N ALA A 22 9.01 -4.08 3.66
CA ALA A 22 8.67 -3.70 5.03
C ALA A 22 9.82 -4.01 5.98
N ALA A 23 10.37 -5.23 5.93
CA ALA A 23 11.50 -5.64 6.75
C ALA A 23 12.75 -4.77 6.52
N ALA A 24 13.03 -4.41 5.27
CA ALA A 24 14.15 -3.52 4.92
C ALA A 24 14.00 -2.11 5.49
N ASN A 25 12.77 -1.70 5.81
CA ASN A 25 12.44 -0.39 6.35
C ASN A 25 11.97 -0.43 7.81
N GLY A 26 12.26 -1.53 8.53
CA GLY A 26 11.95 -1.65 9.96
C GLY A 26 10.47 -1.87 10.29
N GLY A 27 9.66 -2.24 9.30
CA GLY A 27 8.27 -2.63 9.50
C GLY A 27 8.13 -4.05 10.05
N GLU A 28 7.04 -4.27 10.80
CA GLU A 28 6.65 -5.55 11.37
C GLU A 28 5.26 -5.95 10.82
N VAL A 29 5.16 -7.15 10.27
CA VAL A 29 3.90 -7.71 9.79
C VAL A 29 3.05 -8.15 10.98
N GLU A 30 1.91 -7.49 11.18
CA GLU A 30 0.99 -7.76 12.28
C GLU A 30 -0.06 -8.82 11.93
N GLU A 31 -0.47 -8.86 10.66
CA GLU A 31 -1.50 -9.76 10.17
C GLU A 31 -1.17 -10.16 8.73
N GLN A 32 -1.16 -11.46 8.46
CA GLN A 32 -1.02 -12.01 7.12
C GLN A 32 -1.98 -13.19 6.98
N THR A 33 -2.95 -13.06 6.10
CA THR A 33 -3.88 -14.11 5.68
C THR A 33 -4.02 -14.07 4.16
N GLY A 34 -4.71 -15.04 3.55
CA GLY A 34 -4.87 -15.08 2.10
C GLY A 34 -5.47 -13.79 1.49
N GLY A 35 -6.30 -13.04 2.22
CA GLY A 35 -6.95 -11.83 1.72
C GLY A 35 -6.62 -10.54 2.49
N THR A 36 -5.72 -10.60 3.48
CA THR A 36 -5.41 -9.47 4.37
C THR A 36 -3.91 -9.46 4.70
N LEU A 37 -3.29 -8.29 4.60
CA LEU A 37 -1.92 -8.04 4.99
C LEU A 37 -1.84 -6.69 5.70
N PHE A 38 -1.38 -6.65 6.95
CA PHE A 38 -1.11 -5.42 7.69
C PHE A 38 0.32 -5.42 8.22
N CYS A 39 0.96 -4.27 8.10
CA CYS A 39 2.29 -3.99 8.62
C CYS A 39 2.29 -2.69 9.41
N GLU A 40 2.89 -2.73 10.59
CA GLU A 40 3.18 -1.55 11.40
C GLU A 40 4.63 -1.12 11.18
N PHE A 41 4.85 0.18 11.10
CA PHE A 41 6.16 0.81 11.14
C PHE A 41 6.26 1.57 12.46
N PRO A 42 7.27 1.25 13.31
CA PRO A 42 7.45 1.92 14.59
C PRO A 42 7.77 3.40 14.38
N PRO A 43 7.48 4.26 15.37
CA PRO A 43 7.85 5.66 15.30
C PRO A 43 9.37 5.81 15.23
N SER A 44 9.84 6.82 14.49
CA SER A 44 11.23 7.28 14.48
C SER A 44 11.33 8.67 15.11
N ASP A 45 12.55 9.22 15.22
CA ASP A 45 12.76 10.58 15.73
C ASP A 45 12.00 11.64 14.92
N ASP A 46 11.79 11.37 13.62
CA ASP A 46 11.13 12.27 12.67
C ASP A 46 9.69 11.84 12.31
N GLN A 47 9.24 10.65 12.74
CA GLN A 47 7.97 10.07 12.29
C GLN A 47 7.13 9.46 13.40
N ILE A 48 5.82 9.67 13.30
CA ILE A 48 4.84 8.97 14.13
C ILE A 48 4.68 7.51 13.66
N ARG A 49 4.17 6.67 14.55
CA ARG A 49 3.75 5.31 14.22
C ARG A 49 2.80 5.32 13.01
N MET A 50 3.03 4.38 12.10
CA MET A 50 2.30 4.26 10.85
C MET A 50 1.93 2.80 10.62
N ARG A 51 0.71 2.56 10.17
CA ARG A 51 0.21 1.23 9.87
C ARG A 51 -0.35 1.22 8.45
N VAL A 52 0.09 0.24 7.67
CA VAL A 52 -0.30 0.07 6.28
C VAL A 52 -0.90 -1.31 6.12
N GLY A 53 -2.05 -1.42 5.49
CA GLY A 53 -2.54 -2.74 5.14
C GLY A 53 -3.44 -2.79 3.94
N LEU A 54 -3.47 -3.97 3.34
CA LEU A 54 -4.30 -4.32 2.20
C LEU A 54 -5.26 -5.42 2.62
N TYR A 55 -6.52 -5.28 2.24
CA TYR A 55 -7.52 -6.29 2.55
C TYR A 55 -8.68 -6.27 1.56
N GLU A 56 -9.39 -7.38 1.49
CA GLU A 56 -10.70 -7.43 0.84
C GLU A 56 -11.83 -7.11 1.83
N ALA A 57 -12.69 -6.15 1.49
CA ALA A 57 -13.90 -5.86 2.25
C ALA A 57 -15.09 -5.58 1.34
N GLY A 58 -16.03 -6.54 1.32
CA GLY A 58 -17.25 -6.49 0.53
C GLY A 58 -16.99 -6.62 -0.98
N GLY A 59 -16.14 -7.58 -1.38
CA GLY A 59 -15.76 -7.79 -2.78
C GLY A 59 -14.91 -6.65 -3.35
N ARG A 60 -14.23 -5.90 -2.49
CA ARG A 60 -13.41 -4.75 -2.89
C ARG A 60 -12.06 -4.79 -2.21
N HIS A 61 -11.04 -4.73 -3.05
CA HIS A 61 -9.65 -4.57 -2.67
C HIS A 61 -9.41 -3.16 -2.12
N ARG A 62 -8.85 -3.09 -0.92
CA ARG A 62 -8.60 -1.84 -0.21
C ARG A 62 -7.15 -1.74 0.22
N LEU A 63 -6.67 -0.50 0.28
CA LEU A 63 -5.53 -0.11 1.09
C LEU A 63 -6.05 0.78 2.20
N ARG A 64 -5.56 0.53 3.40
CA ARG A 64 -5.71 1.39 4.54
C ARG A 64 -4.34 1.84 5.00
N PHE A 65 -4.24 3.13 5.23
CA PHE A 65 -3.10 3.80 5.78
C PHE A 65 -3.56 4.54 7.02
N ASP A 66 -3.05 4.12 8.17
CA ASP A 66 -3.39 4.71 9.46
C ASP A 66 -2.14 5.34 10.07
N THR A 67 -2.27 6.59 10.48
CA THR A 67 -1.33 7.26 11.36
C THR A 67 -2.09 7.81 12.57
N VAL A 68 -1.37 8.31 13.57
CA VAL A 68 -1.99 9.00 14.72
C VAL A 68 -2.84 10.20 14.28
N ARG A 69 -2.57 10.80 13.12
CA ARG A 69 -3.23 12.04 12.66
C ARG A 69 -4.28 11.81 11.58
N GLU A 70 -4.09 10.80 10.75
CA GLU A 70 -4.83 10.63 9.50
C GLU A 70 -5.11 9.14 9.23
N GLU A 71 -6.32 8.85 8.79
CA GLU A 71 -6.73 7.56 8.24
C GLU A 71 -7.11 7.77 6.77
N ILE A 72 -6.54 6.97 5.89
CA ILE A 72 -6.80 7.01 4.44
C ILE A 72 -7.13 5.61 3.96
N GLU A 73 -8.32 5.47 3.39
CA GLU A 73 -8.75 4.24 2.74
C GLU A 73 -8.87 4.46 1.22
N LEU A 74 -8.07 3.74 0.44
CA LEU A 74 -8.15 3.68 -1.01
C LEU A 74 -8.79 2.38 -1.46
N LYS A 75 -9.55 2.46 -2.56
CA LYS A 75 -10.28 1.33 -3.13
C LYS A 75 -9.72 0.97 -4.51
N LEU A 76 -9.90 -0.29 -4.89
CA LEU A 76 -9.61 -0.81 -6.24
C LEU A 76 -8.13 -0.74 -6.60
N LEU A 77 -7.24 -1.03 -5.66
CA LEU A 77 -5.83 -1.19 -5.98
C LEU A 77 -5.63 -2.48 -6.76
N THR A 78 -4.81 -2.42 -7.81
CA THR A 78 -4.59 -3.54 -8.72
C THR A 78 -3.13 -3.86 -8.92
N HIS A 79 -2.26 -2.84 -8.93
CA HIS A 79 -0.86 -3.02 -9.23
C HIS A 79 0.05 -2.37 -8.19
N PHE A 80 1.24 -2.94 -8.01
CA PHE A 80 2.26 -2.41 -7.12
C PHE A 80 3.64 -2.37 -7.75
N GLU A 81 4.50 -1.57 -7.13
CA GLU A 81 5.94 -1.57 -7.33
C GLU A 81 6.61 -1.11 -6.03
N THR A 82 7.77 -1.70 -5.73
CA THR A 82 8.59 -1.28 -4.59
C THR A 82 9.96 -0.80 -5.08
N THR A 83 10.52 0.16 -4.34
CA THR A 83 11.95 0.51 -4.39
C THR A 83 12.53 0.33 -2.99
N ASP A 84 13.79 0.73 -2.78
CA ASP A 84 14.45 0.60 -1.47
C ASP A 84 13.63 1.19 -0.31
N SER A 85 13.07 2.40 -0.47
CA SER A 85 12.26 3.07 0.57
C SER A 85 10.78 3.24 0.22
N LYS A 86 10.35 2.93 -1.01
CA LYS A 86 9.01 3.31 -1.48
C LYS A 86 8.12 2.12 -1.80
N LEU A 87 6.86 2.26 -1.42
CA LEU A 87 5.75 1.46 -1.93
C LEU A 87 4.88 2.32 -2.84
N ILE A 88 4.70 1.86 -4.07
CA ILE A 88 3.88 2.53 -5.08
C ILE A 88 2.71 1.62 -5.42
N LEU A 89 1.49 2.09 -5.20
CA LEU A 89 0.26 1.33 -5.43
C LEU A 89 -0.61 2.06 -6.43
N GLN A 90 -1.09 1.35 -7.44
CA GLN A 90 -1.91 1.90 -8.50
C GLN A 90 -3.31 1.30 -8.47
N SER A 91 -4.30 2.19 -8.59
CA SER A 91 -5.69 1.79 -8.74
C SER A 91 -5.94 1.17 -10.12
N ASP A 92 -7.03 0.40 -10.24
CA ASP A 92 -7.58 0.01 -11.53
C ASP A 92 -7.66 1.20 -12.51
N LYS A 93 -7.37 0.91 -13.78
CA LYS A 93 -7.26 1.88 -14.90
C LYS A 93 -6.30 3.05 -14.65
N ALA A 94 -5.36 2.92 -13.71
CA ALA A 94 -4.36 3.94 -13.39
C ALA A 94 -4.95 5.32 -13.06
N SER A 95 -6.16 5.36 -12.48
CA SER A 95 -6.82 6.64 -12.14
C SER A 95 -6.17 7.34 -10.94
N ARG A 96 -5.59 6.55 -10.02
CA ARG A 96 -4.86 7.03 -8.85
C ARG A 96 -3.59 6.22 -8.65
N THR A 97 -2.54 6.90 -8.20
CA THR A 97 -1.31 6.28 -7.72
C THR A 97 -1.05 6.78 -6.31
N PHE A 98 -0.94 5.86 -5.38
CA PHE A 98 -0.50 6.11 -4.02
C PHE A 98 0.99 5.86 -3.93
N PHE A 99 1.69 6.80 -3.32
CA PHE A 99 3.12 6.69 -3.03
C PHE A 99 3.29 6.79 -1.53
N LEU A 100 4.05 5.86 -0.98
CA LEU A 100 4.48 5.88 0.41
C LEU A 100 6.01 5.78 0.44
N ASP A 101 6.64 6.76 1.06
CA ASP A 101 8.06 6.76 1.41
C ASP A 101 8.19 6.67 2.92
N VAL A 102 8.51 5.48 3.41
CA VAL A 102 8.56 5.20 4.85
C VAL A 102 9.81 5.77 5.52
N GLN A 103 10.87 6.07 4.76
CA GLN A 103 12.06 6.71 5.32
C GLN A 103 11.88 8.22 5.45
N ALA A 104 11.14 8.83 4.51
CA ALA A 104 10.76 10.23 4.60
C ALA A 104 9.53 10.47 5.51
N GLY A 105 8.72 9.43 5.75
CA GLY A 105 7.47 9.55 6.50
C GLY A 105 6.40 10.29 5.70
N GLU A 106 6.57 10.30 4.37
CA GLU A 106 5.75 11.03 3.45
C GLU A 106 4.87 10.06 2.67
N TRP A 107 3.61 10.44 2.50
CA TRP A 107 2.70 9.75 1.61
C TRP A 107 1.98 10.79 0.73
N ARG A 108 1.60 10.36 -0.47
CA ARG A 108 0.81 11.21 -1.38
C ARG A 108 -0.04 10.36 -2.31
N VAL A 109 -1.19 10.92 -2.71
CA VAL A 109 -2.06 10.34 -3.73
C VAL A 109 -2.04 11.25 -4.95
N GLU A 110 -1.50 10.76 -6.06
CA GLU A 110 -1.62 11.43 -7.34
C GLU A 110 -2.86 10.91 -8.07
N LYS A 111 -3.72 11.84 -8.54
CA LYS A 111 -4.80 11.52 -9.46
C LYS A 111 -4.30 11.82 -10.87
N ARG A 112 -4.50 10.89 -11.80
CA ARG A 112 -4.23 11.19 -13.21
C ARG A 112 -5.18 12.33 -13.64
N PRO A 113 -4.72 13.35 -14.37
CA PRO A 113 -5.64 14.30 -14.98
C PRO A 113 -6.61 13.50 -15.86
N VAL A 114 -7.90 13.77 -15.73
CA VAL A 114 -8.90 13.25 -16.68
C VAL A 114 -8.42 13.75 -18.04
N ALA A 115 -7.99 12.84 -18.91
CA ALA A 115 -7.69 13.23 -20.28
C ALA A 115 -8.97 13.91 -20.78
N ASN A 116 -8.89 15.22 -21.07
CA ASN A 116 -9.98 15.93 -21.71
C ASN A 116 -10.30 15.13 -22.97
N VAL A 117 -11.44 14.44 -22.95
CA VAL A 117 -11.99 13.81 -24.13
C VAL A 117 -12.23 14.96 -25.08
N SER A 118 -11.41 15.03 -26.11
CA SER A 118 -11.54 16.00 -27.20
C SER A 118 -12.68 15.56 -28.11
#